data_AF-A0A7V1LQB4-F1
#
_entry.id   AF-A0A7V1LQB4-F1
#
_cell.length_a   1.000
_cell.length_b   1.000
_cell.length_c   1.000
_cell.angle_alpha   90.00
_cell.angle_beta   90.00
_cell.angle_gamma   90.00
#
_symmetry.space_group_name_H-M   'P 1'
#
loop_
_entity.id
_entity.type
_entity.pdbx_description
1 polymer ?
#
loop_
_entity_poly.entity_id
_entity_poly.type
_entity_poly.pdbx_seq_one_letter_code
_entity_poly.pdbx_strand_id
1 'polypeptide(L)'
;KAGKKSLKTGFGYWHRNFNGSHYSISIPLIIPVTFTIGYLAGLLGVGGGFMKIPIMVLWFGVPAKIAIATSSLMVGLTGALGLGGHLFSSALNWRLAVELGIVVFIGGQIGSKISIGLSEKKIKTVLAYILLITGAYMIFRSVFL
;
A
#
# COMPACT_ATOMS: atom_id res chain seq x y z
N LYS A 1 -16.63 23.66 13.31
CA LYS A 1 -17.99 23.20 12.93
C LYS A 1 -17.87 22.06 11.92
N ALA A 2 -17.61 20.84 12.37
CA ALA A 2 -17.56 19.65 11.50
C ALA A 2 -18.95 18.98 11.54
N GLY A 3 -19.53 18.79 10.36
CA GLY A 3 -20.90 18.33 10.18
C GLY A 3 -21.16 16.98 10.86
N LYS A 4 -22.26 16.95 11.63
CA LYS A 4 -22.93 15.74 12.11
C LYS A 4 -23.28 14.86 10.91
N LYS A 5 -22.39 13.98 10.46
CA LYS A 5 -22.75 12.89 9.56
C LYS A 5 -23.17 11.70 10.42
N SER A 6 -24.50 11.51 10.46
CA SER A 6 -25.27 10.39 11.00
C SER A 6 -24.43 9.11 11.20
N LEU A 7 -24.21 8.77 12.48
CA LEU A 7 -23.69 7.47 12.89
C LEU A 7 -24.76 6.42 12.57
N LYS A 8 -24.56 5.67 11.48
CA LYS A 8 -25.40 4.50 11.20
C LYS A 8 -25.00 3.36 12.13
N THR A 9 -25.89 3.03 13.06
CA THR A 9 -25.79 1.91 13.99
C THR A 9 -26.50 0.69 13.40
N GLY A 10 -25.78 -0.42 13.27
CA GLY A 10 -26.30 -1.71 12.82
C GLY A 10 -25.39 -2.86 13.25
N PHE A 11 -25.83 -4.10 13.04
CA PHE A 11 -25.05 -5.30 13.34
C PHE A 11 -23.82 -5.37 12.39
N GLY A 12 -22.59 -5.45 12.94
CA GLY A 12 -21.35 -5.55 12.15
C GLY A 12 -20.62 -4.23 11.86
N TYR A 13 -20.89 -3.15 12.60
CA TYR A 13 -20.13 -1.90 12.50
C TYR A 13 -19.03 -1.89 13.57
N TRP A 14 -17.76 -1.77 13.15
CA TRP A 14 -16.64 -1.65 14.08
C TRP A 14 -16.40 -0.17 14.39
N HIS A 15 -16.47 0.17 15.68
CA HIS A 15 -16.20 1.51 16.18
C HIS A 15 -14.75 1.61 16.64
N ARG A 16 -14.00 2.58 16.09
CA ARG A 16 -12.64 2.92 16.52
C ARG A 16 -12.63 4.39 16.95
N ASN A 17 -12.18 4.66 18.17
CA ASN A 17 -11.95 6.01 18.66
C ASN A 17 -10.46 6.33 18.55
N PHE A 18 -10.11 7.31 17.73
CA PHE A 18 -8.75 7.84 17.65
C PHE A 18 -8.82 9.35 17.61
N ASN A 19 -8.28 9.99 18.65
CA ASN A 19 -8.05 11.44 18.74
C ASN A 19 -9.28 12.33 18.44
N GLY A 20 -10.44 12.00 19.01
CA GLY A 20 -11.65 12.84 18.96
C GLY A 20 -12.48 12.73 17.66
N SER A 21 -12.11 11.83 16.75
CA SER A 21 -12.86 11.57 15.52
C SER A 21 -13.52 10.19 15.58
N HIS A 22 -14.85 10.17 15.60
CA HIS A 22 -15.63 8.93 15.63
C HIS A 22 -15.88 8.42 14.21
N TYR A 23 -15.28 7.26 13.87
CA TYR A 23 -15.53 6.58 12.59
C TYR A 23 -16.13 5.20 12.83
N SER A 24 -17.21 4.89 12.09
CA SER A 24 -17.83 3.58 12.04
C SER A 24 -17.55 2.92 10.71
N ILE A 25 -16.94 1.73 10.74
CA ILE A 25 -16.62 0.96 9.53
C ILE A 25 -17.58 -0.22 9.45
N SER A 26 -18.35 -0.31 8.36
CA SER A 26 -19.21 -1.46 8.08
C SER A 26 -18.35 -2.65 7.63
N ILE A 27 -18.11 -3.60 8.54
CA ILE A 27 -17.35 -4.83 8.29
C ILE A 27 -17.90 -5.66 7.11
N PRO A 28 -19.22 -5.86 6.96
CA PRO A 28 -19.71 -6.64 5.82
C PRO A 28 -19.46 -5.98 4.46
N LEU A 29 -19.24 -4.67 4.40
CA LEU A 29 -18.92 -3.96 3.16
C LEU A 29 -17.40 -3.93 2.88
N ILE A 30 -16.56 -3.85 3.93
CA ILE A 30 -15.11 -3.67 3.74
C ILE A 30 -14.43 -4.95 3.26
N ILE A 31 -14.94 -6.11 3.67
CA ILE A 31 -14.38 -7.41 3.30
C ILE A 31 -14.41 -7.63 1.77
N PRO A 32 -15.58 -7.58 1.08
CA PRO A 32 -15.61 -7.80 -0.37
C PRO A 32 -14.84 -6.71 -1.12
N VAL A 33 -14.93 -5.45 -0.71
CA VAL A 33 -14.24 -4.34 -1.37
C VAL A 33 -12.72 -4.51 -1.31
N THR A 34 -12.17 -4.78 -0.13
CA THR A 34 -10.71 -4.98 0.03
C THR A 34 -10.24 -6.27 -0.62
N PHE A 35 -11.08 -7.31 -0.67
CA PHE A 35 -10.81 -8.55 -1.41
C PHE A 35 -10.73 -8.31 -2.92
N THR A 36 -11.71 -7.62 -3.53
CA THR A 36 -11.70 -7.33 -4.97
C THR A 36 -10.50 -6.44 -5.34
N ILE A 37 -10.19 -5.43 -4.54
CA ILE A 37 -9.02 -4.57 -4.75
C ILE A 37 -7.73 -5.39 -4.62
N GLY A 38 -7.64 -6.28 -3.63
CA GLY A 38 -6.50 -7.18 -3.44
C GLY A 38 -6.33 -8.17 -4.59
N TYR A 39 -7.43 -8.70 -5.11
CA TYR A 39 -7.46 -9.60 -6.25
C TYR A 39 -7.02 -8.91 -7.54
N LEU A 40 -7.56 -7.72 -7.84
CA LEU A 40 -7.16 -6.92 -8.99
C LEU A 40 -5.70 -6.46 -8.90
N ALA A 41 -5.25 -6.02 -7.72
CA ALA A 41 -3.85 -5.64 -7.51
C ALA A 41 -2.90 -6.85 -7.65
N GLY A 42 -3.34 -8.03 -7.22
CA GLY A 42 -2.62 -9.30 -7.40
C GLY A 42 -2.51 -9.69 -8.87
N LEU A 43 -3.60 -9.57 -9.64
CA LEU A 43 -3.62 -9.82 -11.08
C LEU A 43 -2.73 -8.86 -11.87
N LEU A 44 -2.70 -7.59 -11.48
CA LEU A 44 -1.86 -6.57 -12.11
C LEU A 44 -0.37 -6.74 -11.78
N GLY A 45 -0.01 -7.59 -10.81
CA GLY A 45 1.37 -7.78 -10.36
C GLY A 45 1.99 -6.55 -9.66
N VAL A 46 1.27 -5.43 -9.60
CA VAL A 46 1.65 -4.23 -8.87
C VAL A 46 1.28 -4.47 -7.42
N GLY A 47 2.17 -5.13 -6.66
CA GLY A 47 2.01 -5.29 -5.21
C GLY A 47 1.60 -3.95 -4.61
N GLY A 48 0.34 -3.82 -4.18
CA GLY A 48 -0.39 -2.54 -4.04
C GLY A 48 0.15 -1.55 -2.99
N GLY A 49 1.40 -1.69 -2.56
CA GLY A 49 2.10 -0.83 -1.60
C GLY A 49 2.08 0.65 -1.97
N PHE A 50 2.18 1.00 -3.26
CA PHE A 50 2.18 2.41 -3.67
C PHE A 50 0.87 3.14 -3.30
N MET A 51 -0.26 2.42 -3.29
CA MET A 51 -1.57 2.98 -2.98
C MET A 51 -2.02 2.70 -1.53
N LYS A 52 -1.57 1.60 -0.93
CA LYS A 52 -1.86 1.26 0.48
C LYS A 52 -1.34 2.32 1.46
N ILE A 53 -0.12 2.83 1.24
CA ILE A 53 0.50 3.82 2.12
C ILE A 53 -0.29 5.15 2.12
N PRO A 54 -0.58 5.81 0.98
CA PRO A 54 -1.34 7.06 0.98
C PRO A 54 -2.76 6.88 1.51
N ILE A 55 -3.43 5.75 1.25
CA ILE A 55 -4.75 5.48 1.86
C ILE A 55 -4.65 5.43 3.39
N MET A 56 -3.68 4.69 3.95
CA MET A 56 -3.51 4.61 5.41
C MET A 56 -3.17 5.96 6.04
N VAL A 57 -2.33 6.76 5.39
CA VAL A 57 -1.89 8.05 5.93
C VAL A 57 -2.96 9.14 5.76
N LEU A 58 -3.62 9.22 4.59
CA LEU A 58 -4.58 10.28 4.26
C LEU A 58 -6.00 9.98 4.74
N TRP A 59 -6.48 8.75 4.60
CA TRP A 59 -7.85 8.39 5.00
C TRP A 59 -7.93 7.94 6.45
N PHE A 60 -6.96 7.18 6.92
CA PHE A 60 -6.99 6.58 8.26
C PHE A 60 -6.09 7.30 9.28
N GLY A 61 -5.34 8.32 8.85
CA GLY A 61 -4.49 9.12 9.75
C GLY A 61 -3.36 8.33 10.41
N VAL A 62 -3.00 7.16 9.87
CA VAL A 62 -1.96 6.29 10.46
C VAL A 62 -0.59 6.97 10.33
N PRO A 63 0.26 6.93 11.37
CA PRO A 63 1.64 7.42 11.28
C PRO A 63 2.38 6.79 10.10
N ALA A 64 3.10 7.61 9.33
CA ALA A 64 3.67 7.18 8.05
C ALA A 64 4.67 6.04 8.24
N LYS A 65 5.45 6.08 9.33
CA LYS A 65 6.43 5.04 9.67
C LYS A 65 5.77 3.67 9.89
N ILE A 66 4.60 3.62 10.52
CA ILE A 66 3.84 2.38 10.76
C ILE A 66 3.23 1.89 9.44
N ALA A 67 2.60 2.79 8.68
CA ALA A 67 2.00 2.46 7.40
C ALA A 67 3.01 1.85 6.40
N ILE A 68 4.22 2.39 6.35
CA ILE A 68 5.31 1.88 5.50
C ILE A 68 5.75 0.48 5.95
N ALA A 69 5.94 0.27 7.26
CA ALA A 69 6.35 -1.03 7.81
C ALA A 69 5.31 -2.13 7.58
N THR A 70 4.02 -1.83 7.81
CA THR A 70 2.95 -2.79 7.54
C THR A 70 2.80 -3.08 6.05
N SER A 71 2.95 -2.05 5.20
CA SER A 71 2.84 -2.21 3.75
C SER A 71 4.01 -3.01 3.16
N SER A 72 5.24 -2.81 3.63
CA SER A 72 6.40 -3.58 3.17
C SER A 72 6.29 -5.05 3.53
N LEU A 73 5.79 -5.37 4.73
CA LEU A 73 5.48 -6.74 5.13
C LEU A 73 4.43 -7.37 4.20
N MET A 74 3.33 -6.66 3.94
CA MET A 74 2.28 -7.14 3.04
C MET A 74 2.81 -7.40 1.63
N VAL A 75 3.61 -6.48 1.07
CA VAL A 75 4.20 -6.63 -0.27
C VAL A 75 5.15 -7.82 -0.30
N GLY A 76 5.98 -7.99 0.73
CA GLY A 76 6.87 -9.15 0.86
C GLY A 76 6.10 -10.46 0.91
N LEU A 77 5.01 -10.53 1.69
CA LEU A 77 4.16 -11.71 1.77
C LEU A 77 3.50 -12.03 0.41
N THR A 78 2.95 -11.01 -0.27
CA THR A 78 2.34 -11.21 -1.59
C THR A 78 3.36 -11.62 -2.64
N GLY A 79 4.60 -11.10 -2.57
CA GLY A 79 5.69 -11.48 -3.46
C GLY A 79 6.14 -12.92 -3.21
N ALA A 80 6.24 -13.36 -1.96
CA ALA A 80 6.56 -14.73 -1.61
C ALA A 80 5.49 -15.72 -2.09
N LEU A 81 4.20 -15.40 -1.89
CA LEU A 81 3.09 -16.20 -2.41
C LEU A 81 3.05 -16.22 -3.94
N GLY A 82 3.32 -15.08 -4.60
CA GLY A 82 3.41 -14.99 -6.06
C GLY A 82 4.56 -15.82 -6.64
N LEU A 83 5.74 -15.78 -6.00
CA LEU A 83 6.88 -16.61 -6.34
C LEU A 83 6.56 -18.09 -6.10
N GLY A 84 5.92 -18.43 -4.99
CA GLY A 84 5.41 -19.78 -4.71
C GLY A 84 4.48 -20.28 -5.81
N GLY A 85 3.50 -19.49 -6.23
CA GLY A 85 2.59 -19.85 -7.33
C GLY A 85 3.29 -20.01 -8.68
N HIS A 86 4.29 -19.17 -8.98
CA HIS A 86 5.08 -19.28 -10.21
C HIS A 86 6.14 -20.38 -10.16
N LEU A 87 6.58 -20.85 -8.99
CA LEU A 87 7.43 -22.04 -8.89
C LEU A 87 6.71 -23.31 -9.37
N PHE A 88 5.39 -23.38 -9.15
CA PHE A 88 4.56 -24.50 -9.61
C PHE A 88 4.19 -24.40 -11.11
N SER A 89 4.35 -23.23 -11.73
CA SER A 89 4.16 -23.03 -13.18
C SER A 89 5.53 -23.03 -13.86
N SER A 90 5.76 -23.93 -14.83
CA SER A 90 7.05 -24.16 -15.50
C SER A 90 7.58 -23.00 -16.38
N ALA A 91 7.06 -21.77 -16.21
CA ALA A 91 7.37 -20.58 -17.00
C ALA A 91 8.30 -19.56 -16.31
N LEU A 92 8.91 -19.91 -15.17
CA LEU A 92 9.75 -18.96 -14.42
C LEU A 92 11.17 -18.87 -14.98
N ASN A 93 11.53 -17.70 -15.51
CA ASN A 93 12.90 -17.38 -15.91
C ASN A 93 13.80 -17.14 -14.68
N TRP A 94 14.45 -18.20 -14.19
CA TRP A 94 15.27 -18.17 -12.97
C TRP A 94 16.37 -17.10 -12.99
N ARG A 95 16.93 -16.83 -14.18
CA ARG A 95 17.97 -15.81 -14.37
C ARG A 95 17.46 -14.40 -14.03
N LEU A 96 16.30 -14.02 -14.57
CA LEU A 96 15.66 -12.74 -14.27
C LEU A 96 15.21 -12.66 -12.82
N ALA A 97 14.68 -13.75 -12.26
CA ALA A 97 14.23 -13.78 -10.87
C ALA A 97 15.38 -13.51 -9.88
N VAL A 98 16.55 -14.12 -10.10
CA VAL A 98 17.74 -13.93 -9.25
C VAL A 98 18.34 -12.54 -9.45
N GLU A 99 18.50 -12.08 -10.70
CA GLU A 99 19.04 -10.75 -10.99
C GLU A 99 18.19 -9.65 -10.35
N LEU A 100 16.86 -9.69 -10.55
CA LEU A 100 15.93 -8.73 -9.92
C LEU A 100 15.89 -8.90 -8.40
N GLY A 101 15.93 -10.14 -7.90
CA GLY A 101 15.93 -10.43 -6.46
C GLY A 101 17.11 -9.79 -5.74
N ILE A 102 18.32 -9.88 -6.32
CA ILE A 102 19.53 -9.25 -5.76
C ILE A 102 19.40 -7.73 -5.75
N VAL A 103 18.97 -7.14 -6.87
CA VAL A 103 18.82 -5.68 -6.99
C VAL A 103 17.78 -5.15 -5.98
N VAL A 104 16.63 -5.82 -5.85
CA VAL A 104 15.58 -5.46 -4.90
C VAL A 104 16.05 -5.63 -3.46
N PHE A 105 16.78 -6.71 -3.15
CA PHE A 105 17.30 -6.96 -1.81
C PHE A 105 18.30 -5.88 -1.38
N ILE A 106 19.27 -5.55 -2.23
CA ILE A 106 20.27 -4.51 -1.97
C ILE A 106 19.58 -3.13 -1.86
N GLY A 107 18.72 -2.80 -2.82
CA GLY A 107 17.98 -1.52 -2.83
C GLY A 107 17.09 -1.35 -1.61
N GLY A 108 16.40 -2.42 -1.18
CA GLY A 108 15.56 -2.43 0.02
C GLY A 108 16.36 -2.22 1.30
N GLN A 109 17.54 -2.84 1.42
CA GLN A 109 18.40 -2.66 2.59
C GLN A 109 18.96 -1.24 2.69
N ILE A 110 19.43 -0.68 1.57
CA ILE A 110 19.92 0.69 1.50
C ILE A 110 18.78 1.67 1.82
N GLY A 111 17.61 1.49 1.20
CA GLY A 111 16.43 2.32 1.42
C GLY A 111 15.92 2.28 2.85
N SER A 112 15.94 1.11 3.49
CA SER A 112 15.57 0.93 4.91
C SER A 112 16.52 1.71 5.84
N LYS A 113 17.83 1.55 5.65
CA LYS A 113 18.85 2.28 6.44
C LYS A 113 18.70 3.78 6.32
N ILE A 114 18.49 4.30 5.09
CA ILE A 114 18.26 5.72 4.86
C ILE A 114 16.98 6.16 5.60
N SER A 115 15.89 5.40 5.45
CA SER A 115 14.58 5.76 6.02
C SER A 115 14.56 5.86 7.56
N ILE A 116 15.41 5.12 8.26
CA ILE A 116 15.49 5.16 9.74
C ILE A 116 15.98 6.53 10.24
N GLY A 117 16.88 7.20 9.50
CA GLY A 117 17.44 8.50 9.86
C GLY A 117 16.58 9.70 9.46
N LEU A 118 15.49 9.51 8.69
CA LEU A 118 14.62 10.61 8.29
C LEU A 118 13.51 10.88 9.32
N SER A 119 13.29 12.17 9.60
CA SER A 119 12.12 12.63 10.34
C SER A 119 10.82 12.28 9.60
N GLU A 120 9.74 12.02 10.33
CA GLU A 120 8.44 11.63 9.77
C GLU A 120 7.90 12.65 8.73
N LYS A 121 8.18 13.94 8.93
CA LYS A 121 7.80 15.02 8.02
C LYS A 121 8.48 14.87 6.65
N LYS A 122 9.79 14.59 6.62
CA LYS A 122 10.55 14.37 5.37
C LYS A 122 10.07 13.12 4.64
N ILE A 123 9.76 12.03 5.36
CA ILE A 123 9.21 10.80 4.76
C ILE A 123 7.88 11.10 4.05
N LYS A 124 6.97 11.83 4.72
CA LYS A 124 5.70 12.25 4.12
C LYS A 124 5.91 13.13 2.89
N THR A 125 6.85 14.07 2.93
CA THR A 125 7.19 14.94 1.79
C THR A 125 7.73 14.15 0.60
N VAL A 126 8.67 13.23 0.83
CA VAL A 126 9.23 12.38 -0.23
C VAL A 126 8.15 11.50 -0.86
N LEU A 127 7.30 10.87 -0.04
CA LEU A 127 6.17 10.09 -0.53
C LEU A 127 5.23 10.94 -1.39
N ALA A 128 4.91 12.16 -0.95
CA ALA A 128 4.06 13.08 -1.70
C ALA A 128 4.66 13.41 -3.07
N TYR A 129 5.96 13.75 -3.14
CA TYR A 129 6.63 14.03 -4.41
C TYR A 129 6.64 12.82 -5.35
N ILE A 130 6.95 11.62 -4.85
CA ILE A 130 6.95 10.39 -5.66
C ILE A 130 5.56 10.12 -6.25
N LEU A 131 4.50 10.27 -5.46
CA LEU A 131 3.13 10.08 -5.93
C LEU A 131 2.74 11.14 -6.97
N LEU A 132 3.14 12.40 -6.76
CA LEU A 132 2.88 13.50 -7.70
C LEU A 132 3.57 13.26 -9.04
N ILE A 133 4.85 12.87 -9.02
CA ILE A 133 5.63 12.56 -10.21
C ILE A 133 5.04 11.36 -10.95
N THR A 134 4.75 10.27 -10.22
CA THR A 134 4.15 9.07 -10.82
C THR A 134 2.79 9.37 -11.44
N GLY A 135 1.94 10.13 -10.74
CA GLY A 135 0.64 10.55 -11.25
C GLY A 135 0.74 11.44 -12.48
N ALA A 136 1.62 12.44 -12.46
CA ALA A 136 1.87 13.31 -13.60
C ALA A 136 2.41 12.53 -14.81
N TYR A 137 3.34 11.61 -14.58
CA TYR A 137 3.87 10.73 -15.62
C TYR A 137 2.80 9.83 -16.23
N MET A 138 1.91 9.25 -15.41
CA MET A 138 0.79 8.43 -15.91
C MET A 138 -0.19 9.25 -16.74
N ILE A 139 -0.53 10.48 -16.33
CA ILE A 139 -1.40 11.37 -17.10
C ILE A 139 -0.73 11.76 -18.42
N PHE A 140 0.54 12.17 -18.37
CA PHE A 140 1.29 12.53 -19.56
C PHE A 140 1.34 11.36 -20.55
N ARG A 141 1.69 10.16 -20.06
CA ARG A 141 1.69 8.95 -20.88
C ARG A 141 0.32 8.56 -21.39
N SER A 142 -0.76 8.82 -20.65
CA SER A 142 -2.12 8.52 -21.10
C SER A 142 -2.66 9.52 -22.13
N VAL A 143 -2.11 10.74 -22.17
CA VAL A 143 -2.61 11.83 -23.04
C VAL A 143 -1.75 11.97 -24.30
N PHE A 144 -0.45 11.70 -24.23
CA PHE A 144 0.51 11.89 -25.33
C PHE A 144 1.01 10.61 -25.99
N LEU A 145 0.75 9.44 -25.41
CA LEU A 145 1.24 8.12 -25.86
C LEU A 145 0.06 7.17 -26.05
#